data_AF-A0AAJ4UYC3-F1
#
_entry.id   AF-A0AAJ4UYC3-F1
#
_cell.length_a   1.000
_cell.length_b   1.000
_cell.length_c   1.000
_cell.angle_alpha   90.00
_cell.angle_beta   90.00
_cell.angle_gamma   90.00
#
_symmetry.space_group_name_H-M   'P 1'
#
loop_
_entity.id
_entity.type
_entity.pdbx_description
1 polymer ?
#
loop_
_entity_poly.entity_id
_entity_poly.type
_entity_poly.pdbx_seq_one_letter_code
_entity_poly.pdbx_strand_id
1 'polypeptide(L)'
;MKKGFSLLFTLIFIIIMAMVGVMILELGASSTRHTARSFMDTRADLALRAATEYAVLAMQGHDYATYGRIKKIDLSFPEFNAEVRFHYFTPSCTTTNGDCTYEDTNDTNMTALVYVTVTSKNPDFYIRKVRVTLQNP
;
A
#
# COMPACT_ATOMS: atom_id res chain seq x y z
N MET A 1 -26.51 46.65 40.71
CA MET A 1 -26.03 46.41 39.33
C MET A 1 -24.91 45.36 39.24
N LYS A 2 -23.98 45.26 40.21
CA LYS A 2 -22.83 44.32 40.15
C LYS A 2 -23.18 42.81 40.14
N LYS A 3 -24.31 42.39 40.76
CA LYS A 3 -24.72 40.97 40.85
C LYS A 3 -25.27 40.38 39.53
N GLY A 4 -26.01 41.17 38.75
CA GLY A 4 -26.54 40.72 37.44
C GLY A 4 -25.44 40.58 36.38
N PHE A 5 -24.45 41.47 36.40
CA PHE A 5 -23.31 41.42 35.49
C PHE A 5 -22.40 40.22 35.78
N SER A 6 -22.21 39.86 37.05
CA SER A 6 -21.47 38.64 37.44
C SER A 6 -22.18 37.35 37.00
N LEU A 7 -23.51 37.31 37.04
CA LEU A 7 -24.28 36.16 36.57
C LEU A 7 -24.24 36.01 35.03
N LEU A 8 -24.27 37.13 34.30
CA LEU A 8 -24.09 37.11 32.84
C LEU A 8 -22.69 36.61 32.46
N PHE A 9 -21.66 37.06 33.16
CA PHE A 9 -20.27 36.70 32.89
C PHE A 9 -19.99 35.21 33.15
N THR A 10 -20.55 34.67 34.23
CA THR A 10 -20.44 33.23 34.55
C THR A 10 -21.14 32.36 33.51
N LEU A 11 -22.31 32.78 33.01
CA LEU A 11 -23.02 32.08 31.94
C LEU A 11 -22.20 32.04 30.64
N ILE A 12 -21.64 33.18 30.23
CA ILE A 12 -20.79 33.26 29.03
C ILE A 12 -19.54 32.39 29.20
N PHE A 13 -18.93 32.41 30.38
CA PHE A 13 -17.75 31.59 30.68
C PHE A 13 -18.06 30.09 30.56
N ILE A 14 -19.20 29.62 31.07
CA ILE A 14 -19.63 28.22 30.94
C ILE A 14 -19.82 27.84 29.46
N ILE A 15 -20.43 28.72 28.67
CA ILE A 15 -20.65 28.48 27.23
C ILE A 15 -19.32 28.36 26.48
N ILE A 16 -18.37 29.27 26.74
CA ILE A 16 -17.04 29.22 26.14
C ILE A 16 -16.31 27.94 26.56
N MET A 17 -16.39 27.57 27.84
CA MET A 17 -15.76 26.34 28.34
C MET A 17 -16.36 25.08 27.68
N ALA A 18 -17.68 25.08 27.45
CA ALA A 18 -18.35 24.01 26.73
C ALA A 18 -17.89 23.92 25.26
N MET A 19 -17.76 25.06 24.57
CA MET A 19 -17.25 25.09 23.18
C MET A 19 -15.81 24.58 23.08
N VAL A 20 -14.94 25.01 24.00
CA VAL A 20 -13.55 24.51 24.07
C VAL A 20 -13.52 23.02 24.35
N GLY A 21 -14.37 22.53 25.25
CA GLY A 21 -14.50 21.10 25.53
C GLY A 21 -14.86 20.29 24.28
N VAL A 22 -15.88 20.71 23.54
CA VAL A 22 -16.29 20.05 22.28
C VAL A 22 -15.16 20.07 21.25
N MET A 23 -14.48 21.20 21.08
CA MET A 23 -13.38 21.33 20.14
C MET A 23 -12.21 20.39 20.48
N ILE A 24 -11.89 20.21 21.77
CA ILE A 24 -10.87 19.26 22.22
C ILE A 24 -11.28 17.82 21.88
N LEU A 25 -12.55 17.46 22.10
CA LEU A 25 -13.08 16.13 21.76
C LEU A 25 -13.01 15.86 20.26
N GLU A 26 -13.39 16.82 19.43
CA GLU A 26 -13.33 16.69 17.97
C GLU A 26 -11.88 16.54 17.48
N LEU A 27 -10.96 17.34 18.01
CA LEU A 27 -9.53 17.23 17.70
C LEU A 27 -8.95 15.88 18.12
N GLY A 28 -9.31 15.37 19.31
CA GLY A 28 -8.89 14.05 19.77
C GLY A 28 -9.42 12.92 18.88
N ALA A 29 -10.70 12.96 18.53
CA ALA A 29 -11.33 11.98 17.64
C ALA A 29 -10.77 12.05 16.21
N SER A 30 -10.48 13.24 15.70
CA SER A 30 -9.87 13.43 14.39
C SER A 30 -8.42 12.94 14.36
N SER A 31 -7.63 13.32 15.37
CA SER A 31 -6.22 12.94 15.51
C SER A 31 -6.05 11.42 15.55
N THR A 32 -6.84 10.73 16.38
CA THR A 32 -6.81 9.25 16.47
C THR A 32 -7.15 8.57 15.15
N ARG A 33 -8.15 9.08 14.41
CA ARG A 33 -8.49 8.58 13.06
C ARG A 33 -7.35 8.81 12.07
N HIS A 34 -6.72 9.98 12.11
CA HIS A 34 -5.57 10.28 11.25
C HIS A 34 -4.38 9.37 11.54
N THR A 35 -4.05 9.15 12.82
CA THR A 35 -2.97 8.23 13.21
C THR A 35 -3.27 6.79 12.79
N ALA A 36 -4.50 6.31 12.97
CA ALA A 36 -4.90 4.97 12.54
C ALA A 36 -4.76 4.78 11.02
N ARG A 37 -5.18 5.78 10.23
CA ARG A 37 -5.01 5.75 8.77
C ARG A 37 -3.53 5.75 8.36
N SER A 38 -2.72 6.60 8.97
CA SER A 38 -1.27 6.68 8.70
C SER A 38 -0.55 5.37 9.05
N PHE A 39 -0.93 4.75 10.17
CA PHE A 39 -0.44 3.44 10.57
C PHE A 39 -0.75 2.36 9.52
N MET A 40 -2.00 2.29 9.05
CA MET A 40 -2.39 1.32 8.03
C MET A 40 -1.69 1.58 6.69
N ASP A 41 -1.48 2.85 6.32
CA ASP A 41 -0.74 3.20 5.10
C ASP A 41 0.73 2.76 5.17
N THR A 42 1.38 3.00 6.31
CA THR A 42 2.76 2.56 6.56
C THR A 42 2.88 1.04 6.50
N ARG A 43 1.91 0.31 7.06
CA ARG A 43 1.88 -1.16 7.01
C ARG A 43 1.66 -1.69 5.60
N ALA A 44 0.82 -1.03 4.80
CA ALA A 44 0.64 -1.38 3.40
C ALA A 44 1.94 -1.18 2.60
N ASP A 45 2.67 -0.10 2.86
CA ASP A 45 3.97 0.16 2.21
C ASP A 45 5.04 -0.86 2.62
N LEU A 46 5.07 -1.29 3.88
CA LEU A 46 5.97 -2.36 4.33
C LEU A 46 5.60 -3.71 3.70
N ALA A 47 4.31 -4.06 3.64
CA ALA A 47 3.84 -5.26 2.98
C ALA A 47 4.21 -5.26 1.48
N LEU A 48 4.10 -4.11 0.83
CA LEU A 48 4.49 -3.91 -0.56
C LEU A 48 5.99 -4.17 -0.75
N ARG A 49 6.85 -3.61 0.11
CA ARG A 49 8.30 -3.83 0.05
C ARG A 49 8.66 -5.30 0.28
N ALA A 50 8.09 -5.91 1.32
CA ALA A 50 8.32 -7.32 1.62
C ALA A 50 7.88 -8.23 0.46
N ALA A 51 6.71 -7.97 -0.14
CA ALA A 51 6.24 -8.69 -1.31
C ALA A 51 7.17 -8.51 -2.52
N THR A 52 7.70 -7.30 -2.72
CA THR A 52 8.67 -7.05 -3.80
C THR A 52 9.99 -7.77 -3.58
N GLU A 53 10.52 -7.79 -2.36
CA GLU A 53 11.77 -8.48 -2.04
C GLU A 53 11.61 -10.00 -2.17
N TYR A 54 10.48 -10.53 -1.69
CA TYR A 54 10.14 -11.95 -1.88
C TYR A 54 10.01 -12.29 -3.37
N ALA A 55 9.38 -11.43 -4.17
CA ALA A 55 9.27 -11.62 -5.61
C ALA A 55 10.64 -11.66 -6.30
N VAL A 56 11.56 -10.76 -5.93
CA VAL A 56 12.92 -10.74 -6.47
C VAL A 56 13.69 -12.00 -6.05
N LEU A 57 13.61 -12.40 -4.79
CA LEU A 57 14.23 -13.62 -4.30
C LEU A 57 13.69 -14.86 -5.03
N ALA A 58 12.37 -14.93 -5.21
CA ALA A 58 11.73 -16.01 -5.94
C ALA A 58 12.21 -16.05 -7.40
N MET A 59 12.40 -14.90 -8.05
CA MET A 59 12.98 -14.87 -9.40
C MET A 59 14.43 -15.35 -9.44
N GLN A 60 15.27 -14.93 -8.50
CA GLN A 60 16.69 -15.29 -8.49
C GLN A 60 16.93 -16.75 -8.13
N GLY A 61 16.07 -17.33 -7.27
CA GLY A 61 16.17 -18.73 -6.85
C GLY A 61 15.46 -19.71 -7.78
N HIS A 62 14.85 -19.24 -8.87
CA HIS A 62 14.03 -20.08 -9.75
C HIS A 62 14.83 -20.65 -10.91
N ASP A 63 14.63 -21.95 -11.16
CA ASP A 63 15.23 -22.62 -12.31
C ASP A 63 14.34 -22.46 -13.55
N TYR A 64 14.70 -21.50 -14.38
CA TYR A 64 14.03 -21.20 -15.64
C TYR A 64 14.19 -22.28 -16.72
N ALA A 65 15.22 -23.11 -16.63
CA ALA A 65 15.44 -24.18 -17.60
C ALA A 65 14.48 -25.35 -17.35
N THR A 66 14.20 -25.66 -16.08
CA THR A 66 13.35 -26.80 -15.70
C THR A 66 11.87 -26.42 -15.60
N TYR A 67 11.53 -25.27 -15.03
CA TYR A 67 10.15 -24.93 -14.67
C TYR A 67 9.54 -23.78 -15.49
N GLY A 68 10.31 -23.18 -16.40
CA GLY A 68 9.87 -22.04 -17.21
C GLY A 68 9.70 -20.76 -16.38
N ARG A 69 8.86 -19.82 -16.85
CA ARG A 69 8.75 -18.46 -16.30
C ARG A 69 7.68 -18.35 -15.22
N ILE A 70 7.96 -17.60 -14.15
CA ILE A 70 7.00 -17.35 -13.07
C ILE A 70 5.99 -16.30 -13.53
N LYS A 71 4.68 -16.58 -13.48
CA LYS A 71 3.67 -15.61 -13.97
C LYS A 71 3.12 -14.72 -12.86
N LYS A 72 2.86 -15.34 -11.71
CA LYS A 72 2.16 -14.70 -10.61
C LYS A 72 2.55 -15.35 -9.28
N ILE A 73 2.66 -14.53 -8.24
CA ILE A 73 2.80 -14.95 -6.85
C ILE A 73 1.74 -14.21 -6.04
N ASP A 74 0.95 -14.95 -5.28
CA ASP A 74 -0.01 -14.40 -4.32
C ASP A 74 0.54 -14.55 -2.90
N LEU A 75 0.59 -13.44 -2.16
CA LEU A 75 0.99 -13.39 -0.77
C LEU A 75 -0.17 -12.86 0.07
N SER A 76 -0.47 -13.57 1.15
CA SER A 76 -1.53 -13.21 2.08
C SER A 76 -0.91 -12.72 3.38
N PHE A 77 -1.06 -11.43 3.67
CA PHE A 77 -0.74 -10.84 4.95
C PHE A 77 -2.02 -10.76 5.80
N PRO A 78 -1.94 -10.60 7.14
CA PRO A 78 -3.13 -10.58 7.99
C PRO A 78 -4.20 -9.57 7.56
N GLU A 79 -3.79 -8.38 7.15
CA GLU A 79 -4.70 -7.26 6.82
C GLU A 79 -4.71 -6.90 5.32
N PHE A 80 -3.80 -7.49 4.54
CA PHE A 80 -3.58 -7.14 3.13
C PHE A 80 -3.37 -8.40 2.28
N ASN A 81 -3.81 -8.34 1.03
CA ASN A 81 -3.42 -9.29 -0.02
C ASN A 81 -2.44 -8.60 -0.95
N ALA A 82 -1.29 -9.23 -1.19
CA ALA A 82 -0.33 -8.77 -2.17
C ALA A 82 -0.31 -9.73 -3.36
N GLU A 83 -0.55 -9.18 -4.55
CA GLU A 83 -0.45 -9.88 -5.82
C GLU A 83 0.78 -9.36 -6.55
N VAL A 84 1.69 -10.27 -6.88
CA VAL A 84 2.87 -10.01 -7.69
C VAL A 84 2.62 -10.62 -9.05
N ARG A 85 2.77 -9.82 -10.11
CA ARG A 85 2.72 -10.26 -11.50
C ARG A 85 4.07 -10.00 -12.14
N PHE A 86 4.56 -10.97 -12.89
CA PHE A 86 5.81 -10.83 -13.63
C PHE A 86 5.50 -10.70 -15.12
N HIS A 87 6.22 -9.81 -15.77
CA HIS A 87 6.18 -9.66 -17.20
C HIS A 87 7.60 -9.65 -17.75
N TYR A 88 7.91 -10.56 -18.67
CA TYR A 88 9.28 -10.72 -19.15
C TYR A 88 9.47 -10.19 -20.57
N PHE A 89 10.56 -9.48 -20.77
CA PHE A 89 11.05 -9.04 -22.08
C PHE A 89 12.16 -10.00 -22.50
N THR A 90 11.93 -10.75 -23.57
CA THR A 90 12.91 -11.71 -24.09
C THR A 90 12.67 -12.05 -25.57
N PRO A 91 13.73 -12.22 -26.36
CA PRO A 91 13.64 -12.69 -27.75
C PRO A 91 13.09 -14.12 -27.85
N SER A 92 13.09 -14.89 -26.76
CA SER A 92 12.57 -16.26 -26.74
C SER A 92 11.06 -16.36 -26.58
N CYS A 93 10.30 -15.25 -26.54
CA CYS A 93 8.84 -15.34 -26.49
C CYS A 93 8.23 -15.52 -27.87
N THR A 94 7.62 -16.68 -28.11
CA THR A 94 7.03 -17.05 -29.39
C THR A 94 5.63 -16.48 -29.62
N THR A 95 4.97 -15.96 -28.57
CA THR A 95 3.66 -15.31 -28.64
C THR A 95 3.58 -14.18 -27.61
N THR A 96 3.06 -13.02 -28.00
CA THR A 96 2.73 -11.91 -27.09
C THR A 96 1.54 -12.31 -26.22
N ASN A 97 1.80 -13.02 -25.13
CA ASN A 97 0.83 -13.26 -24.07
C ASN A 97 1.00 -12.20 -22.99
N GLY A 98 -0.01 -11.98 -22.13
CA GLY A 98 0.07 -10.97 -21.06
C GLY A 98 1.27 -11.10 -20.08
N ASP A 99 2.01 -12.21 -20.16
CA ASP A 99 3.14 -12.57 -19.30
C ASP A 99 4.52 -12.31 -19.96
N CYS A 100 4.59 -12.04 -21.27
CA CYS A 100 5.85 -11.74 -21.96
C CYS A 100 5.67 -10.89 -23.21
N THR A 101 6.69 -10.12 -23.55
CA THR A 101 6.80 -9.42 -24.83
C THR A 101 8.06 -9.89 -25.55
N TYR A 102 7.90 -10.19 -26.85
CA TYR A 102 9.04 -10.48 -27.73
C TYR A 102 9.78 -9.17 -27.97
N GLU A 103 11.08 -9.17 -27.71
CA GLU A 103 11.95 -8.07 -28.13
C GLU A 103 13.14 -8.59 -28.92
N ASP A 104 13.35 -7.97 -30.08
CA ASP A 104 14.42 -8.29 -31.03
C ASP A 104 15.67 -7.50 -30.64
N THR A 105 16.37 -7.99 -29.61
CA THR A 105 17.64 -7.44 -29.17
C THR A 105 18.73 -8.50 -29.28
N ASN A 106 19.96 -8.06 -29.58
CA ASN A 106 21.14 -8.93 -29.58
C ASN A 106 21.60 -9.32 -28.15
N ASP A 107 20.96 -8.77 -27.11
CA ASP A 107 21.32 -9.00 -25.73
C ASP A 107 20.70 -10.31 -25.24
N THR A 108 21.54 -11.21 -24.74
CA THR A 108 21.11 -12.49 -24.15
C THR A 108 20.45 -12.34 -22.78
N ASN A 109 20.47 -11.14 -22.20
CA ASN A 109 19.96 -10.89 -20.86
C ASN A 109 18.45 -10.63 -20.91
N MET A 110 17.71 -11.50 -20.25
CA MET A 110 16.26 -11.37 -20.08
C MET A 110 15.98 -10.21 -19.11
N THR A 111 14.90 -9.45 -19.29
CA THR A 111 14.48 -8.47 -18.28
C THR A 111 13.09 -8.80 -17.77
N ALA A 112 12.89 -8.79 -16.46
CA ALA A 112 11.63 -9.04 -15.81
C ALA A 112 11.09 -7.75 -15.16
N LEU A 113 9.90 -7.34 -15.56
CA LEU A 113 9.09 -6.35 -14.85
C LEU A 113 8.28 -7.05 -13.76
N VAL A 114 8.54 -6.67 -12.53
CA VAL A 114 7.79 -7.12 -11.35
C VAL A 114 6.77 -6.04 -11.03
N TYR A 115 5.48 -6.39 -11.17
CA TYR A 115 4.36 -5.53 -10.83
C TYR A 115 3.71 -6.05 -9.55
N VAL A 116 3.88 -5.34 -8.44
CA VAL A 116 3.33 -5.72 -7.14
C VAL A 116 2.19 -4.81 -6.77
N THR A 117 1.04 -5.41 -6.45
CA THR A 117 -0.16 -4.72 -5.99
C THR A 117 -0.52 -5.23 -4.61
N VAL A 118 -0.61 -4.33 -3.63
CA VAL A 118 -1.14 -4.62 -2.30
C VAL A 118 -2.53 -4.05 -2.20
N THR A 119 -3.48 -4.86 -1.74
CA THR A 119 -4.88 -4.52 -1.52
C THR A 119 -5.28 -4.81 -0.09
N SER A 120 -6.03 -3.89 0.52
CA SER A 120 -6.65 -4.08 1.82
C SER A 120 -7.69 -5.22 1.79
N LYS A 121 -7.73 -6.03 2.84
CA LYS A 121 -8.80 -7.02 3.06
C LYS A 121 -10.06 -6.41 3.69
N ASN A 122 -9.93 -5.23 4.30
CA ASN A 122 -11.03 -4.60 5.01
C ASN A 122 -11.98 -3.87 4.02
N PRO A 123 -13.28 -4.21 3.98
CA PRO A 123 -14.25 -3.57 3.07
C PRO A 123 -14.52 -2.10 3.40
N ASP A 124 -14.21 -1.63 4.61
CA ASP A 124 -14.42 -0.23 5.02
C ASP A 124 -13.22 0.68 4.71
N PHE A 125 -12.07 0.09 4.34
CA PHE A 125 -10.85 0.84 4.10
C PHE A 125 -10.09 0.32 2.88
N TYR A 126 -10.29 0.98 1.73
CA TYR A 126 -9.65 0.62 0.48
C TYR A 126 -8.27 1.26 0.35
N ILE A 127 -7.23 0.60 0.86
CA ILE A 127 -5.85 0.91 0.47
C ILE A 127 -5.46 0.03 -0.70
N ARG A 128 -4.99 0.66 -1.78
CA ARG A 128 -4.28 0.00 -2.87
C ARG A 128 -2.94 0.67 -3.09
N LYS A 129 -1.86 -0.09 -2.94
CA LYS A 129 -0.49 0.37 -3.22
C LYS A 129 0.08 -0.45 -4.36
N VAL A 130 0.85 0.20 -5.22
CA VAL A 130 1.48 -0.44 -6.38
C VAL A 130 2.95 -0.09 -6.38
N ARG A 131 3.79 -1.09 -6.65
CA ARG A 131 5.22 -0.90 -6.91
C ARG A 131 5.59 -1.67 -8.17
N VAL A 132 6.41 -1.03 -8.99
CA VAL A 132 6.94 -1.61 -10.22
C VAL A 132 8.45 -1.59 -10.12
N THR A 133 9.09 -2.72 -10.39
CA THR A 133 10.55 -2.81 -10.47
C THR A 133 10.95 -3.60 -11.71
N LEU A 134 12.09 -3.22 -12.29
CA LEU A 134 12.75 -4.00 -13.35
C LEU A 134 13.90 -4.75 -12.72
N GLN A 135 14.05 -6.02 -13.07
CA GLN A 135 15.11 -6.89 -12.59
C GLN A 135 15.64 -7.74 -13.74
N ASN A 136 16.92 -8.08 -13.68
CA ASN A 136 17.49 -9.12 -14.52
C ASN A 136 17.39 -10.44 -13.72
N PRO A 137 16.61 -11.43 -14.18
CA PRO A 137 16.49 -12.74 -13.53
C PRO A 137 17.78 -13.57 -13.64
#